data_AF-A0A965TEI2-F1
#
_entry.id   AF-A0A965TEI2-F1
#
_cell.length_a   1.000
_cell.length_b   1.000
_cell.length_c   1.000
_cell.angle_alpha   90.00
_cell.angle_beta   90.00
_cell.angle_gamma   90.00
#
_symmetry.space_group_name_H-M   'P 1'
#
loop_
_entity.id
_entity.type
_entity.pdbx_description
1 polymer ?
#
loop_
_entity_poly.entity_id
_entity_poly.type
_entity_poly.pdbx_seq_one_letter_code
_entity_poly.pdbx_strand_id
1 'polypeptide(L)' 'FHINAFGGAEPCPFSPFSDISVTETSLKESLQSPLFIKLREGNLAQEHVGGCVLFAQETQVRQLLNQTEA' A
#
# COMPACT_ATOMS: atom_id res chain seq x y z
N PHE A 1 5.53 4.92 2.98
CA PHE A 1 5.87 4.97 1.55
C PHE A 1 7.26 4.38 1.38
N HIS A 2 7.32 3.20 0.78
CA HIS A 2 8.52 2.41 0.54
C HIS A 2 8.57 2.09 -0.96
N ILE A 3 9.76 2.04 -1.56
CA ILE A 3 9.92 1.56 -2.94
C ILE A 3 10.81 0.31 -2.86
N ASN A 4 10.30 -0.82 -3.32
CA ASN A 4 11.04 -2.08 -3.28
C ASN A 4 12.11 -2.14 -4.40
N ALA A 5 12.94 -3.19 -4.38
CA ALA A 5 14.05 -3.36 -5.32
C ALA A 5 13.62 -3.49 -6.80
N PHE A 6 12.34 -3.78 -7.05
CA PHE A 6 11.76 -3.91 -8.39
C PHE A 6 10.98 -2.66 -8.83
N GLY A 7 10.90 -1.62 -7.98
CA GLY A 7 10.21 -0.37 -8.27
C GLY A 7 8.77 -0.28 -7.77
N GLY A 8 8.23 -1.32 -7.14
CA GLY A 8 6.88 -1.30 -6.55
C GLY A 8 6.80 -0.30 -5.40
N ALA A 9 5.80 0.58 -5.43
CA ALA A 9 5.54 1.54 -4.35
C ALA A 9 4.61 0.94 -3.30
N GLU A 10 5.15 0.61 -2.13
CA GLU A 10 4.49 -0.09 -1.05
C GLU A 10 4.18 0.83 0.15
N PRO A 11 3.10 0.58 0.91
CA PRO A 11 2.76 1.40 2.08
C PRO A 11 3.70 1.14 3.26
N CYS A 12 4.09 -0.12 3.46
CA CYS A 12 4.92 -0.61 4.56
C CYS A 12 5.90 -1.68 4.03
N PRO A 13 7.21 -1.63 4.33
CA PRO A 13 8.15 -2.68 3.89
C PRO A 13 7.85 -4.05 4.51
N PHE A 14 7.07 -4.10 5.59
CA PHE A 14 6.60 -5.33 6.22
C PHE A 14 5.25 -5.82 5.68
N SER A 15 4.60 -5.08 4.79
CA SER A 15 3.38 -5.46 4.10
C SER A 15 3.58 -5.15 2.60
N PRO A 16 4.31 -6.02 1.88
CA PRO A 16 4.89 -5.72 0.56
C PRO A 16 3.85 -5.84 -0.56
N PHE A 17 2.76 -5.09 -0.41
CA PHE A 17 1.70 -4.98 -1.38
C PHE A 17 1.79 -3.66 -2.11
N SER A 18 1.66 -3.71 -3.43
CA SER A 18 1.81 -2.58 -4.32
C SER A 18 0.83 -2.73 -5.48
N ASP A 19 0.13 -1.65 -5.81
CA ASP A 19 -0.74 -1.54 -6.99
C ASP A 19 -0.13 -0.64 -8.09
N ILE A 20 1.06 -0.07 -7.84
CA ILE A 20 1.74 0.84 -8.76
C ILE A 20 3.26 0.68 -8.71
N SER A 21 3.95 0.98 -9.80
CA SER A 21 5.42 0.97 -9.86
C SER A 21 5.97 2.29 -10.38
N VAL A 22 7.07 2.76 -9.76
CA VAL A 22 7.82 3.93 -10.25
C VAL A 22 8.65 3.63 -11.51
N THR A 23 8.75 2.37 -11.92
CA THR A 23 9.35 1.99 -13.22
C THR A 23 8.39 2.21 -14.39
N GLU A 24 7.09 2.27 -14.10
CA GLU A 24 6.01 2.41 -15.09
C GLU A 24 5.31 3.77 -15.00
N THR A 25 5.40 4.44 -13.86
CA THR A 25 4.76 5.73 -13.58
C THR A 25 5.74 6.70 -12.92
N SER A 26 5.40 7.98 -12.88
CA SER A 26 6.16 8.96 -12.10
C SER A 26 5.90 8.78 -10.60
N LEU A 27 6.84 9.23 -9.75
CA LEU A 27 6.65 9.23 -8.30
C LEU A 27 5.38 10.00 -7.88
N LYS A 28 5.03 11.07 -8.61
CA LYS A 28 3.82 11.86 -8.35
C LYS A 28 2.56 11.02 -8.60
N GLU A 29 2.52 10.26 -9.69
CA GLU A 29 1.42 9.33 -9.98
C GLU A 29 1.38 8.17 -8.98
N SER A 30 2.54 7.64 -8.58
CA SER A 30 2.60 6.60 -7.54
C SER A 30 2.01 7.05 -6.21
N LEU A 31 2.16 8.33 -5.82
CA LEU A 31 1.52 8.88 -4.60
C LEU A 31 -0.01 8.99 -4.71
N GLN A 32 -0.56 8.88 -5.92
CA GLN A 32 -1.98 8.88 -6.20
C GLN A 32 -2.53 7.46 -6.41
N SER A 33 -1.77 6.42 -6.03
CA SER A 33 -2.24 5.04 -6.15
C SER A 33 -3.59 4.82 -5.42
N PRO A 34 -4.52 4.05 -6.02
CA PRO A 34 -5.76 3.69 -5.37
C PRO A 34 -5.58 3.09 -3.97
N LEU A 35 -4.58 2.21 -3.77
CA LEU A 35 -4.25 1.64 -2.48
C LEU A 35 -3.86 2.73 -1.46
N PHE A 36 -2.98 3.67 -1.82
CA PHE A 36 -2.59 4.76 -0.92
C PHE A 36 -3.71 5.75 -0.62
N ILE A 37 -4.62 5.97 -1.58
CA ILE A 37 -5.81 6.80 -1.33
C ILE A 37 -6.69 6.11 -0.27
N LYS A 38 -7.06 4.84 -0.46
CA LYS A 38 -7.89 4.10 0.49
C LYS A 38 -7.28 4.05 1.90
N LEU A 39 -5.97 3.81 2.01
CA LEU A 39 -5.28 3.80 3.31
C LEU A 39 -5.30 5.18 3.99
N ARG A 40 -5.13 6.28 3.23
CA ARG A 40 -5.22 7.65 3.78
C ARG A 40 -6.63 8.04 4.21
N GLU A 41 -7.65 7.47 3.58
CA GLU A 41 -9.06 7.66 3.96
C GLU A 41 -9.44 6.96 5.27
N GLY A 42 -8.48 6.30 5.94
CA GLY A 42 -8.67 5.68 7.24
C GLY A 42 -8.95 4.17 7.18
N ASN A 43 -8.88 3.55 5.99
CA ASN A 43 -8.89 2.10 5.91
C ASN A 43 -7.66 1.54 6.62
N LEU A 44 -7.88 0.62 7.56
CA LEU A 44 -6.82 0.00 8.38
C LEU A 44 -6.08 1.00 9.30
N ALA A 45 -6.78 2.05 9.75
CA ALA A 45 -6.29 2.98 10.78
C ALA A 45 -6.43 2.37 12.18
N GLN A 46 -5.48 1.53 12.57
CA GLN A 46 -5.32 1.09 13.96
C GLN A 46 -4.04 1.68 14.55
N GLU A 47 -3.97 1.75 15.88
CA GLU A 47 -2.75 2.18 16.55
C GLU A 47 -1.62 1.17 16.34
N HIS A 48 -0.41 1.71 16.16
CA HIS A 48 0.80 0.90 16.06
C HIS A 48 1.22 0.39 17.44
N VAL A 49 0.78 -0.81 17.81
CA VAL A 49 1.20 -1.49 19.06
C VAL A 49 2.55 -2.21 18.86
N GLY A 50 3.55 -1.49 18.33
CA GLY A 50 4.91 -1.98 18.06
C GLY A 50 5.10 -2.72 16.73
N GLY A 51 4.03 -3.20 16.08
CA GLY A 51 4.08 -3.86 14.77
C GLY A 51 3.51 -3.03 13.61
N CYS A 52 3.68 -3.52 12.36
CA CYS A 52 3.00 -2.95 11.19
C CYS A 52 1.54 -3.43 11.17
N VAL A 53 0.59 -2.50 11.28
CA VAL A 53 -0.86 -2.80 11.23
C VAL A 53 -1.23 -3.52 9.94
N LEU A 54 -0.68 -3.08 8.81
CA LEU A 54 -0.95 -3.67 7.49
C LEU A 54 -0.43 -5.11 7.36
N PHE A 55 0.59 -5.50 8.14
CA PHE A 55 1.04 -6.89 8.20
C PHE A 55 0.06 -7.72 9.03
N ALA A 56 -0.37 -7.22 10.20
CA ALA A 56 -1.35 -7.92 11.03
C ALA A 56 -2.72 -8.08 10.33
N GLN A 57 -3.04 -7.17 9.40
CA GLN A 57 -4.30 -7.12 8.66
C GLN A 57 -4.16 -7.54 7.19
N GLU A 58 -3.24 -8.46 6.89
CA GLU A 58 -2.92 -8.88 5.52
C GLU A 58 -4.16 -9.21 4.67
N THR A 59 -5.12 -9.95 5.21
CA THR A 59 -6.36 -10.32 4.50
C THR A 59 -7.13 -9.08 4.02
N GLN A 60 -7.21 -8.04 4.86
CA GLN A 60 -7.92 -6.81 4.51
C GLN A 60 -7.12 -5.98 3.50
N VAL A 61 -5.79 -5.97 3.59
CA VAL A 61 -4.93 -5.33 2.58
C VAL A 61 -5.14 -5.97 1.21
N ARG A 62 -5.17 -7.31 1.13
CA ARG A 62 -5.46 -8.05 -0.11
C ARG A 62 -6.86 -7.72 -0.66
N GLN A 63 -7.86 -7.59 0.21
CA GLN A 63 -9.20 -7.18 -0.21
C GLN A 63 -9.20 -5.76 -0.79
N LEU A 64 -8.49 -4.83 -0.16
CA LEU A 64 -8.37 -3.46 -0.67
C LEU A 64 -7.72 -3.42 -2.05
N LEU A 65 -6.66 -4.21 -2.27
CA LEU A 65 -5.98 -4.36 -3.56
C LEU A 65 -6.90 -4.94 -4.64
N ASN A 66 -7.60 -6.03 -4.36
CA ASN A 66 -8.49 -6.65 -5.36
C ASN A 66 -9.65 -5.71 -5.75
N GLN A 67 -10.02 -4.78 -4.87
CA GLN A 67 -11.00 -3.73 -5.17
C GLN A 67 -10.42 -2.55 -5.96
N THR A 68 -9.10 -2.49 -6.17
CA THR A 68 -8.42 -1.46 -6.97
C THR A 68 -8.04 -1.94 -8.37
N GLU A 69 -8.08 -3.25 -8.64
CA GLU A 69 -7.75 -3.87 -9.93
C GLU A 69 -8.96 -3.90 -10.93
N ALA A 70 -9.80 -2.86 -10.93
CA ALA A 70 -10.98 -2.77 -11.80
C ALA A 70 -10.79 -1.82 -12.99
#